data_AF-E5A5E0-F1
#
_entry.id   AF-E5A5E0-F1
#
_cell.length_a   1.000
_cell.length_b   1.000
_cell.length_c   1.000
_cell.angle_alpha   90.00
_cell.angle_beta   90.00
_cell.angle_gamma   90.00
#
_symmetry.space_group_name_H-M   'P 1'
#
loop_
_entity.id
_entity.type
_entity.pdbx_description
1 polymer ?
#
loop_
_entity_poly.entity_id
_entity_poly.type
_entity_poly.pdbx_seq_one_letter_code
_entity_poly.pdbx_strand_id
1 'polypeptide(L)'
;MLPDLPRLSDYDVSPRNGFLPDEVPLDILPDRYYQPWETVVRNFQSLILAKRLRRVVDALPVLETDLLLTEAEWRRAYSILAFIAHGYIWGGDRPSDIVPPSISIPLLEVCRHLELPTVATYAGVCLWNWRPIFDGEPMDTLDNLATHMTFTGSLDESWFYLVSVAIEARAGPVIPLMLDAIAAARRNDSSTVINCLRSFAERLDELGTLLERMYESCDPHVFYHRIRPFLAGSKNMADAGLPNGVLFDDGTGEAPYVELSGGSNAQSSIIQFFDVVLGVEHRPTGEKRTETPVVPGPGACPSPSPPHGFIQDSEKRIANLREYVSSRRRDRALTTAYDACLAMLRSLRDKHIQLVSRYIIIKSRERTGSHSHSRPIALSLSPPKQASPARVNIANTVARTGSKKLRGTGGTALIPFLKQARDETGEPAIDAWARRLLNNGPAEFGGAEEGSVRLGKVAEGLDGEVEVVGLAGVWSVDDNQTRAHRTSTLAGRTQTCFDFATRSKACVAHDATPAAEPSDPGAGEENERKENKRAGKQGREAGKQAGRVE
;
A
#
# COMPACT_ATOMS: atom_id res chain seq x y z
N MET A 1 -32.44 14.47 -4.68
CA MET A 1 -32.31 13.01 -4.46
C MET A 1 -30.84 12.74 -4.19
N LEU A 2 -30.48 12.01 -3.14
CA LEU A 2 -29.08 11.69 -2.86
C LEU A 2 -28.56 10.70 -3.91
N PRO A 3 -27.30 10.80 -4.36
CA PRO A 3 -26.74 9.85 -5.32
C PRO A 3 -26.65 8.45 -4.71
N ASP A 4 -26.81 7.40 -5.49
CA ASP A 4 -26.66 6.01 -5.02
C ASP A 4 -25.28 5.75 -4.40
N LEU A 5 -25.23 4.80 -3.47
CA LEU A 5 -23.96 4.38 -2.86
C LEU A 5 -23.11 3.64 -3.91
N PRO A 6 -21.77 3.80 -3.88
CA PRO A 6 -20.89 3.08 -4.79
C PRO A 6 -21.02 1.56 -4.58
N ARG A 7 -21.09 0.81 -5.67
CA ARG A 7 -21.06 -0.66 -5.65
C ARG A 7 -19.60 -1.11 -5.65
N LEU A 8 -19.20 -1.89 -4.65
CA LEU A 8 -17.80 -2.31 -4.46
C LEU A 8 -17.24 -3.07 -5.67
N SER A 9 -18.06 -3.90 -6.33
CA SER A 9 -17.69 -4.66 -7.53
C SER A 9 -17.27 -3.78 -8.71
N ASP A 10 -17.76 -2.55 -8.78
CA ASP A 10 -17.45 -1.64 -9.89
C ASP A 10 -16.02 -1.05 -9.75
N TYR A 11 -15.36 -1.33 -8.62
CA TYR A 11 -14.03 -0.84 -8.28
C TYR A 11 -13.06 -1.95 -7.87
N ASP A 12 -13.40 -3.23 -8.07
CA ASP A 12 -12.57 -4.36 -7.58
C ASP A 12 -12.26 -4.30 -6.07
N VAL A 13 -13.23 -3.84 -5.27
CA VAL A 13 -13.13 -3.86 -3.81
C VAL A 13 -13.87 -5.07 -3.28
N SER A 14 -13.16 -5.93 -2.55
CA SER A 14 -13.76 -7.07 -1.87
C SER A 14 -14.54 -6.63 -0.63
N PRO A 15 -15.79 -7.09 -0.43
CA PRO A 15 -16.50 -6.87 0.82
C PRO A 15 -15.87 -7.62 2.01
N ARG A 16 -15.00 -8.62 1.75
CA ARG A 16 -14.35 -9.44 2.77
C ARG A 16 -12.90 -9.02 2.99
N ASN A 17 -12.13 -8.83 1.93
CA ASN A 17 -10.70 -8.58 1.97
C ASN A 17 -10.33 -7.10 1.70
N GLY A 18 -11.33 -6.24 1.45
CA GLY A 18 -11.11 -4.82 1.19
C GLY A 18 -10.40 -4.59 -0.14
N PHE A 19 -9.24 -3.95 -0.10
CA PHE A 19 -8.41 -3.68 -1.28
C PHE A 19 -7.43 -4.81 -1.62
N LEU A 20 -7.42 -5.89 -0.82
CA LEU A 20 -6.81 -7.14 -1.25
C LEU A 20 -7.75 -7.83 -2.25
N PRO A 21 -7.21 -8.55 -3.24
CA PRO A 21 -8.04 -9.33 -4.15
C PRO A 21 -8.92 -10.36 -3.42
N ASP A 22 -10.08 -10.68 -4.01
CA ASP A 22 -10.95 -11.75 -3.51
C ASP A 22 -10.30 -13.13 -3.63
N GLU A 23 -9.55 -13.33 -4.72
CA GLU A 23 -8.77 -14.54 -4.97
C GLU A 23 -7.33 -14.39 -4.48
N VAL A 24 -6.70 -15.51 -4.12
CA VAL A 24 -5.29 -15.50 -3.70
C VAL A 24 -4.42 -15.05 -4.88
N PRO A 25 -3.48 -14.09 -4.69
CA PRO A 25 -2.56 -13.67 -5.74
C PRO A 25 -1.78 -14.85 -6.33
N LEU A 26 -1.65 -14.87 -7.66
CA LEU A 26 -0.96 -15.95 -8.37
C LEU A 26 0.47 -16.15 -7.84
N ASP A 27 0.81 -17.40 -7.55
CA ASP A 27 2.18 -17.81 -7.17
C ASP A 27 3.12 -17.81 -8.38
N ILE A 28 2.59 -18.16 -9.56
CA ILE A 28 3.33 -18.24 -10.81
C ILE A 28 2.47 -17.80 -11.99
N LEU A 29 3.06 -17.09 -12.95
CA LEU A 29 2.44 -16.86 -14.26
C LEU A 29 2.23 -18.20 -14.97
N PRO A 30 1.00 -18.51 -15.42
CA PRO A 30 0.65 -19.83 -15.95
C PRO A 30 1.29 -20.10 -17.32
N ASP A 31 1.43 -19.08 -18.16
CA ASP A 31 2.03 -19.24 -19.49
C ASP A 31 3.55 -19.38 -19.40
N ARG A 32 4.09 -20.44 -20.03
CA ARG A 32 5.53 -20.74 -20.06
C ARG A 32 6.34 -19.69 -20.80
N TYR A 33 5.71 -18.86 -21.63
CA TYR A 33 6.35 -17.71 -22.27
C TYR A 33 7.01 -16.78 -21.24
N TYR A 34 6.40 -16.60 -20.06
CA TYR A 34 6.92 -15.74 -18.98
C TYR A 34 7.88 -16.44 -18.02
N GLN A 35 8.26 -17.69 -18.31
CA GLN A 35 9.22 -18.46 -17.51
C GLN A 35 10.57 -17.75 -17.26
N PRO A 36 11.12 -16.93 -18.18
CA PRO A 36 12.33 -16.17 -17.92
C PRO A 36 12.20 -15.22 -16.73
N TRP A 37 11.07 -14.50 -16.60
CA TRP A 37 10.81 -13.62 -15.46
C TRP A 37 10.68 -14.41 -14.15
N GLU A 38 9.88 -15.48 -14.17
CA GLU A 38 9.70 -16.37 -13.01
C GLU A 38 11.01 -17.02 -12.54
N THR A 39 11.91 -17.34 -13.46
CA THR A 39 13.24 -17.88 -13.15
C THR A 39 14.10 -16.88 -12.40
N VAL A 40 14.04 -15.59 -12.77
CA VAL A 40 14.79 -14.54 -12.07
C VAL A 40 14.26 -14.37 -10.65
N VAL A 41 12.94 -14.24 -10.46
CA VAL A 41 12.38 -14.03 -9.11
C VAL A 41 12.55 -15.23 -8.19
N ARG A 42 12.49 -16.45 -8.73
CA ARG A 42 12.77 -17.68 -7.96
C ARG A 42 14.20 -17.72 -7.41
N ASN A 43 15.15 -17.11 -8.10
CA ASN A 43 16.56 -17.09 -7.71
C ASN A 43 17.02 -15.72 -7.19
N PHE A 44 16.08 -14.80 -6.92
CA PHE A 44 16.35 -13.38 -6.82
C PHE A 44 17.38 -13.02 -5.76
N GLN A 45 17.22 -13.55 -4.54
CA GLN A 45 18.11 -13.26 -3.42
C GLN A 45 19.51 -13.81 -3.68
N SER A 46 19.61 -14.98 -4.32
CA SER A 46 20.88 -15.59 -4.71
C SER A 46 21.58 -14.78 -5.80
N LEU A 47 20.82 -14.23 -6.76
CA LEU A 47 21.34 -13.36 -7.81
C LEU A 47 21.85 -12.02 -7.26
N ILE A 48 21.15 -11.43 -6.28
CA ILE A 48 21.60 -10.22 -5.59
C ILE A 48 22.87 -10.52 -4.78
N LEU A 49 22.86 -11.57 -3.97
CA LEU A 49 24.02 -11.97 -3.14
C LEU A 49 25.26 -12.25 -3.98
N ALA A 50 25.11 -12.97 -5.08
CA ALA A 50 26.19 -13.29 -6.02
C ALA A 50 26.58 -12.11 -6.92
N LYS A 51 25.89 -10.96 -6.84
CA LYS A 51 26.05 -9.79 -7.73
C LYS A 51 25.88 -10.13 -9.21
N ARG A 52 25.01 -11.08 -9.51
CA ARG A 52 24.74 -11.57 -10.87
C ARG A 52 23.44 -11.04 -11.46
N LEU A 53 22.58 -10.41 -10.65
CA LEU A 53 21.26 -9.96 -11.09
C LEU A 53 21.32 -9.12 -12.37
N ARG A 54 22.11 -8.04 -12.40
CA ARG A 54 22.22 -7.16 -13.58
C ARG A 54 22.59 -7.93 -14.84
N ARG A 55 23.67 -8.70 -14.79
CA ARG A 55 24.12 -9.54 -15.92
C ARG A 55 23.03 -10.50 -16.42
N VAL A 56 22.21 -11.06 -15.52
CA VAL A 56 21.11 -11.94 -15.92
C VAL A 56 19.99 -11.15 -16.58
N VAL A 57 19.62 -10.00 -16.01
CA VAL A 57 18.58 -9.11 -16.55
C VAL A 57 18.97 -8.53 -17.91
N ASP A 58 20.22 -8.11 -18.08
CA ASP A 58 20.76 -7.59 -19.34
C ASP A 58 20.73 -8.65 -20.47
N ALA A 59 20.74 -9.94 -20.11
CA ALA A 59 20.69 -11.05 -21.04
C ALA A 59 19.27 -11.62 -21.26
N LEU A 60 18.25 -11.08 -20.56
CA LEU A 60 16.87 -11.49 -20.78
C LEU A 60 16.39 -11.02 -22.17
N PRO A 61 15.58 -11.84 -22.87
CA PRO A 61 14.83 -11.34 -24.01
C PRO A 61 13.80 -10.29 -23.56
N VAL A 62 13.47 -9.36 -24.45
CA VAL A 62 12.26 -8.55 -24.31
C VAL A 62 11.07 -9.47 -24.55
N LEU A 63 10.17 -9.58 -23.58
CA LEU A 63 8.94 -10.38 -23.68
C LEU A 63 7.74 -9.45 -23.84
N GLU A 64 6.83 -9.82 -24.73
CA GLU A 64 5.57 -9.11 -24.98
C GLU A 64 4.53 -9.43 -23.90
N THR A 65 3.53 -8.58 -23.70
CA THR A 65 2.49 -8.79 -22.68
C THR A 65 1.19 -9.41 -23.21
N ASP A 66 1.12 -9.72 -24.50
CA ASP A 66 -0.08 -10.24 -25.19
C ASP A 66 -0.66 -11.54 -24.60
N LEU A 67 0.15 -12.30 -23.85
CA LEU A 67 -0.25 -13.56 -23.22
C LEU A 67 -0.64 -13.41 -21.75
N LEU A 68 -0.72 -12.19 -21.22
CA LEU A 68 -1.33 -11.90 -19.92
C LEU A 68 -2.85 -11.77 -20.10
N LEU A 69 -3.60 -12.82 -19.77
CA LEU A 69 -5.01 -12.95 -20.14
C LEU A 69 -5.99 -12.53 -19.04
N THR A 70 -5.52 -12.46 -17.79
CA THR A 70 -6.35 -12.15 -16.62
C THR A 70 -5.75 -11.03 -15.78
N GLU A 71 -6.59 -10.28 -15.05
CA GLU A 71 -6.12 -9.24 -14.12
C GLU A 71 -5.11 -9.78 -13.10
N ALA A 72 -5.31 -11.03 -12.64
CA ALA A 72 -4.37 -11.68 -11.74
C ALA A 72 -2.98 -11.89 -12.37
N GLU A 73 -2.92 -12.20 -13.67
CA GLU A 73 -1.67 -12.31 -14.43
C GLU A 73 -1.00 -10.94 -14.61
N TRP A 74 -1.75 -9.89 -14.95
CA TRP A 74 -1.23 -8.52 -15.03
C TRP A 74 -0.64 -8.05 -13.70
N ARG A 75 -1.35 -8.28 -12.59
CA ARG A 75 -0.87 -7.96 -11.23
C ARG A 75 0.39 -8.71 -10.86
N ARG A 76 0.46 -10.00 -11.19
CA ARG A 76 1.65 -10.83 -10.94
C ARG A 76 2.84 -10.35 -11.79
N ALA A 77 2.63 -10.06 -13.07
CA ALA A 77 3.66 -9.52 -13.95
C ALA A 77 4.20 -8.19 -13.43
N TYR A 78 3.33 -7.28 -12.98
CA TYR A 78 3.72 -6.02 -12.35
C TYR A 78 4.62 -6.26 -11.14
N SER A 79 4.18 -7.11 -10.21
CA SER A 79 4.95 -7.40 -9.00
C SER A 79 6.33 -7.96 -9.36
N ILE A 80 6.42 -8.92 -10.28
CA ILE A 80 7.71 -9.49 -10.72
C ILE A 80 8.61 -8.41 -11.33
N LEU A 81 8.11 -7.66 -12.32
CA LEU A 81 8.90 -6.69 -13.07
C LEU A 81 9.35 -5.52 -12.19
N ALA A 82 8.48 -5.06 -11.27
CA ALA A 82 8.83 -4.02 -10.31
C ALA A 82 9.89 -4.48 -9.30
N PHE A 83 9.81 -5.71 -8.80
CA PHE A 83 10.87 -6.30 -7.97
C PHE A 83 12.19 -6.38 -8.75
N ILE A 84 12.17 -6.88 -9.98
CA ILE A 84 13.38 -6.97 -10.82
C ILE A 84 13.98 -5.58 -11.07
N ALA A 85 13.16 -4.59 -11.44
CA ALA A 85 13.59 -3.22 -11.68
C ALA A 85 14.25 -2.61 -10.43
N HIS A 86 13.62 -2.71 -9.26
CA HIS A 86 14.18 -2.20 -8.01
C HIS A 86 15.45 -2.94 -7.59
N GLY A 87 15.52 -4.26 -7.80
CA GLY A 87 16.73 -5.05 -7.60
C GLY A 87 17.86 -4.64 -8.55
N TYR A 88 17.54 -4.32 -9.80
CA TYR A 88 18.49 -3.87 -10.81
C TYR A 88 19.06 -2.48 -10.46
N ILE A 89 18.17 -1.53 -10.15
CA ILE A 89 18.49 -0.17 -9.74
C ILE A 89 19.36 -0.22 -8.49
N TRP A 90 18.88 -0.80 -7.40
CA TRP A 90 19.51 -0.65 -6.07
C TRP A 90 20.48 -1.78 -5.67
N GLY A 91 20.44 -2.95 -6.31
CA GLY A 91 21.16 -4.14 -5.86
C GLY A 91 22.66 -4.19 -6.19
N GLY A 92 23.19 -3.23 -6.96
CA GLY A 92 24.62 -3.15 -7.29
C GLY A 92 25.47 -2.40 -6.25
N ASP A 93 26.78 -2.29 -6.51
CA ASP A 93 27.67 -1.48 -5.65
C ASP A 93 27.36 0.03 -5.72
N ARG A 94 26.72 0.47 -6.81
CA ARG A 94 26.16 1.80 -7.05
C ARG A 94 24.78 1.64 -7.71
N PRO A 95 23.86 2.60 -7.54
CA PRO A 95 22.58 2.52 -8.23
C PRO A 95 22.77 2.54 -9.75
N SER A 96 21.87 1.88 -10.48
CA SER A 96 21.74 2.02 -11.94
C SER A 96 20.63 3.00 -12.24
N ASP A 97 20.92 4.01 -13.03
CA ASP A 97 19.97 5.04 -13.46
C ASP A 97 19.29 4.69 -14.79
N ILE A 98 19.73 3.64 -15.49
CA ILE A 98 19.11 3.11 -16.70
C ILE A 98 18.64 1.68 -16.43
N VAL A 99 17.38 1.40 -16.71
CA VAL A 99 16.78 0.04 -16.66
C VAL A 99 16.68 -0.49 -18.09
N PRO A 100 17.14 -1.73 -18.38
CA PRO A 100 17.26 -2.23 -19.74
C PRO A 100 15.89 -2.55 -20.38
N PRO A 101 15.81 -2.58 -21.74
CA PRO A 101 14.57 -2.85 -22.47
C PRO A 101 13.85 -4.14 -22.09
N SER A 102 14.60 -5.18 -21.69
CA SER A 102 14.05 -6.48 -21.26
C SER A 102 13.12 -6.39 -20.06
N ILE A 103 13.20 -5.30 -19.29
CA ILE A 103 12.32 -5.00 -18.15
C ILE A 103 11.50 -3.75 -18.40
N SER A 104 12.11 -2.69 -18.96
CA SER A 104 11.46 -1.39 -19.14
C SER A 104 10.23 -1.46 -20.05
N ILE A 105 10.33 -2.10 -21.21
CA ILE A 105 9.22 -2.19 -22.18
C ILE A 105 7.99 -2.91 -21.58
N PRO A 106 8.12 -4.15 -21.07
CA PRO A 106 6.96 -4.83 -20.49
C PRO A 106 6.46 -4.16 -19.20
N LEU A 107 7.35 -3.57 -18.38
CA LEU A 107 6.91 -2.87 -17.18
C LEU A 107 6.09 -1.63 -17.52
N LEU A 108 6.51 -0.83 -18.51
CA LEU A 108 5.76 0.34 -18.99
C LEU A 108 4.35 -0.05 -19.48
N GLU A 109 4.25 -1.16 -20.21
CA GLU A 109 2.97 -1.67 -20.68
C GLU A 109 2.07 -2.15 -19.55
N VAL A 110 2.60 -2.95 -18.63
CA VAL A 110 1.86 -3.43 -17.45
C VAL A 110 1.40 -2.27 -16.57
N CYS A 111 2.26 -1.27 -16.36
CA CYS A 111 1.94 -0.06 -15.64
C CYS A 111 0.82 0.75 -16.30
N ARG A 112 0.83 0.86 -17.64
CA ARG A 112 -0.25 1.48 -18.40
C ARG A 112 -1.57 0.71 -18.28
N HIS A 113 -1.53 -0.62 -18.34
CA HIS A 113 -2.72 -1.47 -18.19
C HIS A 113 -3.36 -1.32 -16.80
N LEU A 114 -2.54 -1.33 -15.75
CA LEU A 114 -2.98 -1.26 -14.36
C LEU A 114 -3.15 0.17 -13.83
N GLU A 115 -2.89 1.19 -14.65
CA GLU A 115 -2.88 2.61 -14.26
C GLU A 115 -1.97 2.89 -13.04
N LEU A 116 -0.81 2.23 -12.99
CA LEU A 116 0.20 2.36 -11.95
C LEU A 116 1.47 3.04 -12.46
N PRO A 117 2.21 3.77 -11.60
CA PRO A 117 3.53 4.29 -11.97
C PRO A 117 4.56 3.15 -12.12
N THR A 118 5.61 3.37 -12.92
CA THR A 118 6.73 2.43 -13.13
C THR A 118 7.70 2.38 -11.95
N VAL A 119 7.20 2.07 -10.77
CA VAL A 119 7.94 1.95 -9.51
C VAL A 119 7.25 0.90 -8.65
N ALA A 120 7.98 0.18 -7.79
CA ALA A 120 7.38 -0.78 -6.87
C ALA A 120 6.48 -0.08 -5.84
N THR A 121 5.18 0.01 -6.15
CA THR A 121 4.15 0.57 -5.25
C THR A 121 3.73 -0.44 -4.19
N TYR A 122 3.02 0.06 -3.18
CA TYR A 122 2.37 -0.76 -2.14
C TYR A 122 1.50 -1.89 -2.72
N ALA A 123 0.83 -1.69 -3.86
CA ALA A 123 0.07 -2.75 -4.51
C ALA A 123 0.94 -3.97 -4.88
N GLY A 124 2.09 -3.73 -5.51
CA GLY A 124 2.98 -4.79 -5.97
C GLY A 124 3.81 -5.44 -4.87
N VAL A 125 4.22 -4.68 -3.85
CA VAL A 125 5.06 -5.23 -2.75
C VAL A 125 4.24 -5.76 -1.58
N CYS A 126 2.95 -5.41 -1.48
CA CYS A 126 2.07 -5.80 -0.38
C CYS A 126 0.78 -6.46 -0.87
N LEU A 127 -0.13 -5.73 -1.53
CA LEU A 127 -1.49 -6.21 -1.82
C LEU A 127 -1.52 -7.49 -2.69
N TRP A 128 -0.54 -7.64 -3.57
CA TRP A 128 -0.42 -8.78 -4.49
C TRP A 128 0.77 -9.69 -4.17
N ASN A 129 1.40 -9.53 -3.00
CA ASN A 129 2.62 -10.24 -2.60
C ASN A 129 2.41 -11.14 -1.38
N TRP A 130 1.36 -11.95 -1.38
CA TRP A 130 1.05 -12.85 -0.28
C TRP A 130 0.33 -14.11 -0.76
N ARG A 131 0.40 -15.16 0.06
CA ARG A 131 -0.36 -16.40 -0.07
C ARG A 131 -0.65 -16.99 1.32
N PRO A 132 -1.70 -17.81 1.45
CA PRO A 132 -1.90 -18.60 2.66
C PRO A 132 -0.79 -19.65 2.83
N ILE A 133 -0.54 -20.05 4.08
CA ILE A 133 0.29 -21.23 4.39
C ILE A 133 -0.58 -22.50 4.28
N PHE A 134 -1.80 -22.43 4.80
CA PHE A 134 -2.80 -23.48 4.82
C PHE A 134 -4.09 -22.97 4.16
N ASP A 135 -4.55 -23.71 3.16
CA ASP A 135 -5.80 -23.41 2.46
C ASP A 135 -7.00 -23.61 3.41
N GLY A 136 -7.95 -22.67 3.36
CA GLY A 136 -9.19 -22.72 4.15
C GLY A 136 -9.10 -22.16 5.57
N GLU A 137 -7.91 -21.80 6.05
CA GLU A 137 -7.73 -21.05 7.29
C GLU A 137 -7.90 -19.53 7.07
N PRO A 138 -8.29 -18.75 8.12
CA PRO A 138 -8.43 -17.31 7.99
C PRO A 138 -7.15 -16.63 7.50
N MET A 139 -7.30 -15.66 6.61
CA MET A 139 -6.19 -14.89 6.02
C MET A 139 -6.02 -13.50 6.66
N ASP A 140 -6.81 -13.22 7.70
CA ASP A 140 -6.79 -11.98 8.47
C ASP A 140 -5.89 -12.07 9.73
N THR A 141 -5.08 -13.13 9.82
CA THR A 141 -4.08 -13.37 10.88
C THR A 141 -2.70 -13.57 10.26
N LEU A 142 -1.65 -13.22 11.00
CA LEU A 142 -0.27 -13.41 10.53
C LEU A 142 0.17 -14.87 10.54
N ASP A 143 -0.53 -15.72 11.29
CA ASP A 143 -0.12 -17.10 11.56
C ASP A 143 -0.29 -18.00 10.33
N ASN A 144 -1.09 -17.56 9.35
CA ASN A 144 -1.38 -18.28 8.12
C ASN A 144 -0.95 -17.52 6.85
N LEU A 145 0.00 -16.59 6.93
CA LEU A 145 0.44 -15.80 5.77
C LEU A 145 1.91 -16.03 5.43
N ALA A 146 2.21 -16.06 4.13
CA ALA A 146 3.56 -16.09 3.57
C ALA A 146 3.68 -15.12 2.39
N THR A 147 4.88 -14.58 2.17
CA THR A 147 5.17 -13.73 1.01
C THR A 147 5.53 -14.55 -0.22
N HIS A 148 5.22 -14.02 -1.40
CA HIS A 148 5.68 -14.58 -2.67
C HIS A 148 7.13 -14.17 -2.96
N MET A 149 7.46 -12.90 -2.74
CA MET A 149 8.73 -12.30 -3.12
C MET A 149 9.29 -11.38 -2.04
N THR A 150 10.62 -11.36 -1.95
CA THR A 150 11.40 -10.50 -1.07
C THR A 150 12.72 -10.13 -1.76
N PHE A 151 13.22 -8.92 -1.54
CA PHE A 151 14.53 -8.48 -2.04
C PHE A 151 15.69 -9.16 -1.30
N THR A 152 15.54 -9.33 0.00
CA THR A 152 16.61 -9.74 0.91
C THR A 152 16.51 -11.20 1.35
N GLY A 153 15.31 -11.79 1.30
CA GLY A 153 15.04 -13.13 1.83
C GLY A 153 14.99 -13.19 3.35
N SER A 154 15.02 -12.05 4.06
CA SER A 154 14.97 -12.04 5.52
C SER A 154 13.54 -12.21 6.04
N LEU A 155 13.44 -12.78 7.24
CA LEU A 155 12.18 -12.86 7.97
C LEU A 155 11.61 -11.45 8.21
N ASP A 156 12.49 -10.48 8.49
CA ASP A 156 12.12 -9.08 8.72
C ASP A 156 11.37 -8.45 7.54
N GLU A 157 11.78 -8.77 6.31
CA GLU A 157 11.14 -8.24 5.12
C GLU A 157 9.77 -8.87 4.90
N SER A 158 9.68 -10.19 5.03
CA SER A 158 8.40 -10.87 4.97
C SER A 158 7.45 -10.35 6.04
N TRP A 159 7.92 -10.20 7.28
CA TRP A 159 7.11 -9.69 8.37
C TRP A 159 6.63 -8.26 8.12
N PHE A 160 7.49 -7.41 7.56
CA PHE A 160 7.13 -6.04 7.19
C PHE A 160 5.94 -6.00 6.20
N TYR A 161 5.97 -6.82 5.14
CA TYR A 161 4.85 -6.88 4.19
C TYR A 161 3.61 -7.54 4.80
N LEU A 162 3.77 -8.66 5.52
CA LEU A 162 2.64 -9.44 6.02
C LEU A 162 1.85 -8.73 7.12
N VAL A 163 2.49 -7.92 7.98
CA VAL A 163 1.76 -7.06 8.93
C VAL A 163 0.83 -6.10 8.19
N SER A 164 1.29 -5.51 7.08
CA SER A 164 0.44 -4.67 6.24
C SER A 164 -0.69 -5.45 5.57
N VAL A 165 -0.42 -6.65 5.03
CA VAL A 165 -1.47 -7.53 4.46
C VAL A 165 -2.52 -7.89 5.51
N ALA A 166 -2.12 -8.27 6.72
CA ALA A 166 -3.04 -8.62 7.79
C ALA A 166 -3.92 -7.43 8.21
N ILE A 167 -3.37 -6.21 8.21
CA ILE A 167 -4.15 -4.98 8.46
C ILE A 167 -5.19 -4.77 7.36
N GLU A 168 -4.82 -4.90 6.08
CA GLU A 168 -5.76 -4.76 4.95
C GLU A 168 -6.89 -5.80 5.02
N ALA A 169 -6.54 -7.08 5.23
CA ALA A 169 -7.51 -8.17 5.35
C ALA A 169 -8.46 -7.98 6.53
N ARG A 170 -7.92 -7.63 7.72
CA ARG A 170 -8.73 -7.37 8.92
C ARG A 170 -9.64 -6.14 8.75
N ALA A 171 -9.20 -5.16 7.98
CA ALA A 171 -9.96 -3.95 7.70
C ALA A 171 -10.98 -4.11 6.55
N GLY A 172 -10.88 -5.14 5.73
CA GLY A 172 -11.78 -5.36 4.59
C GLY A 172 -13.28 -5.25 4.92
N PRO A 173 -13.78 -5.94 5.97
CA PRO A 173 -15.19 -5.88 6.36
C PRO A 173 -15.64 -4.51 6.89
N VAL A 174 -14.72 -3.59 7.18
CA VAL A 174 -15.05 -2.21 7.58
C VAL A 174 -15.68 -1.43 6.42
N ILE A 175 -15.31 -1.73 5.17
CA ILE A 175 -15.84 -1.02 4.01
C ILE A 175 -17.38 -1.16 3.91
N PRO A 176 -17.95 -2.38 3.81
CA PRO A 176 -19.40 -2.54 3.79
C PRO A 176 -20.06 -2.07 5.11
N LEU A 177 -19.42 -2.28 6.27
CA LEU A 177 -19.93 -1.79 7.56
C LEU A 177 -20.17 -0.28 7.57
N MET A 178 -19.24 0.49 6.98
CA MET A 178 -19.34 1.94 6.92
C MET A 178 -20.27 2.41 5.80
N LEU A 179 -20.37 1.68 4.69
CA LEU A 179 -21.41 1.94 3.68
C LEU A 179 -22.82 1.74 4.27
N ASP A 180 -23.01 0.73 5.13
CA ASP A 180 -24.25 0.53 5.87
C ASP A 180 -24.54 1.66 6.85
N ALA A 181 -23.52 2.16 7.56
CA ALA A 181 -23.65 3.33 8.43
C ALA A 181 -24.11 4.57 7.63
N ILE A 182 -23.51 4.81 6.46
CA ILE A 182 -23.87 5.90 5.56
C ILE A 182 -25.31 5.73 5.06
N ALA A 183 -25.70 4.52 4.66
CA ALA A 183 -27.05 4.20 4.23
C ALA A 183 -28.08 4.45 5.34
N ALA A 184 -27.77 4.02 6.56
CA ALA A 184 -28.59 4.22 7.74
C ALA A 184 -28.73 5.71 8.10
N ALA A 185 -27.65 6.48 8.01
CA ALA A 185 -27.69 7.92 8.19
C ALA A 185 -28.64 8.60 7.17
N ARG A 186 -28.64 8.17 5.90
CA ARG A 186 -29.57 8.67 4.87
C ARG A 186 -31.03 8.35 5.19
N ARG A 187 -31.30 7.25 5.91
CA ARG A 187 -32.63 6.86 6.38
C ARG A 187 -32.99 7.41 7.77
N ASN A 188 -32.12 8.23 8.37
CA ASN A 188 -32.26 8.74 9.74
C ASN A 188 -32.33 7.65 10.83
N ASP A 189 -31.68 6.50 10.61
CA ASP A 189 -31.57 5.43 11.59
C ASP A 189 -30.30 5.60 12.44
N SER A 190 -30.40 6.39 13.51
CA SER A 190 -29.28 6.58 14.45
C SER A 190 -28.84 5.29 15.13
N SER A 191 -29.73 4.32 15.33
CA SER A 191 -29.40 3.09 16.07
C SER A 191 -28.39 2.23 15.31
N THR A 192 -28.63 2.04 14.01
CA THR A 192 -27.70 1.33 13.13
C THR A 192 -26.39 2.11 12.98
N VAL A 193 -26.44 3.44 12.83
CA VAL A 193 -25.22 4.27 12.75
C VAL A 193 -24.35 4.11 14.01
N ILE A 194 -24.95 4.15 15.20
CA ILE A 194 -24.24 3.96 16.47
C ILE A 194 -23.56 2.60 16.51
N ASN A 195 -24.27 1.53 16.14
CA ASN A 195 -23.73 0.18 16.16
C ASN A 195 -22.56 0.03 15.17
N CYS A 196 -22.71 0.52 13.95
CA CYS A 196 -21.63 0.49 12.96
C CYS A 196 -20.39 1.28 13.43
N LEU A 197 -20.57 2.47 14.00
CA LEU A 197 -19.46 3.27 14.52
C LEU A 197 -18.76 2.60 15.71
N ARG A 198 -19.50 1.95 16.61
CA ARG A 198 -18.89 1.18 17.71
C ARG A 198 -18.05 0.02 17.20
N SER A 199 -18.60 -0.77 16.28
CA SER A 199 -17.86 -1.87 15.65
C SER A 199 -16.65 -1.36 14.87
N PHE A 200 -16.75 -0.20 14.21
CA PHE A 200 -15.62 0.41 13.52
C PHE A 200 -14.51 0.85 14.49
N ALA A 201 -14.86 1.48 15.63
CA ALA A 201 -13.89 1.83 16.65
C ALA A 201 -13.15 0.59 17.20
N GLU A 202 -13.87 -0.51 17.46
CA GLU A 202 -13.26 -1.79 17.85
C GLU A 202 -12.31 -2.33 16.78
N ARG A 203 -12.71 -2.31 15.50
CA ARG A 203 -11.82 -2.72 14.40
C ARG A 203 -10.56 -1.86 14.34
N LEU A 204 -10.66 -0.54 14.48
CA LEU A 204 -9.49 0.36 14.48
C LEU A 204 -8.49 0.03 15.61
N ASP A 205 -8.98 -0.33 16.80
CA ASP A 205 -8.12 -0.76 17.91
C ASP A 205 -7.38 -2.07 17.62
N GLU A 206 -8.07 -3.06 17.02
CA GLU A 206 -7.47 -4.30 16.56
C GLU A 206 -6.39 -4.07 15.50
N LEU A 207 -6.63 -3.16 14.53
CA LEU A 207 -5.61 -2.76 13.55
C LEU A 207 -4.39 -2.13 14.22
N GLY A 208 -4.61 -1.35 15.28
CA GLY A 208 -3.54 -0.81 16.11
C GLY A 208 -2.70 -1.89 16.77
N THR A 209 -3.34 -2.96 17.24
CA THR A 209 -2.66 -4.13 17.82
C THR A 209 -1.86 -4.90 16.77
N LEU A 210 -2.42 -5.09 15.57
CA LEU A 210 -1.70 -5.71 14.45
C LEU A 210 -0.45 -4.90 14.05
N LEU A 211 -0.54 -3.57 14.02
CA LEU A 211 0.61 -2.71 13.70
C LEU A 211 1.76 -2.87 14.69
N GLU A 212 1.47 -3.07 15.98
CA GLU A 212 2.48 -3.28 17.02
C GLU A 212 3.21 -4.62 16.86
N ARG A 213 2.59 -5.61 16.21
CA ARG A 213 3.26 -6.87 15.89
C ARG A 213 4.48 -6.69 14.98
N MET A 214 4.65 -5.54 14.33
CA MET A 214 5.89 -5.20 13.61
C MET A 214 7.15 -5.39 14.47
N TYR A 215 7.06 -5.12 15.78
CA TYR A 215 8.18 -5.29 16.71
C TYR A 215 8.57 -6.75 16.98
N GLU A 216 7.72 -7.73 16.64
CA GLU A 216 7.94 -9.15 16.93
C GLU A 216 9.03 -9.75 16.04
N SER A 217 9.05 -9.40 14.76
CA SER A 217 9.90 -10.10 13.77
C SER A 217 10.43 -9.20 12.66
N CYS A 218 10.36 -7.87 12.82
CA CYS A 218 11.07 -6.93 11.96
C CYS A 218 12.06 -6.10 12.78
N ASP A 219 13.36 -6.39 12.68
CA ASP A 219 14.39 -5.62 13.36
C ASP A 219 14.57 -4.22 12.72
N PRO A 220 14.59 -3.13 13.52
CA PRO A 220 14.78 -1.78 13.01
C PRO A 220 16.07 -1.56 12.20
N HIS A 221 17.18 -2.21 12.57
CA HIS A 221 18.45 -2.05 11.86
C HIS A 221 18.41 -2.77 10.50
N VAL A 222 17.85 -3.98 10.47
CA VAL A 222 17.62 -4.73 9.22
C VAL A 222 16.69 -3.95 8.30
N PHE A 223 15.54 -3.48 8.79
CA PHE A 223 14.62 -2.65 8.02
C PHE A 223 15.32 -1.44 7.40
N TYR A 224 15.98 -0.63 8.23
CA TYR A 224 16.55 0.63 7.78
C TYR A 224 17.69 0.45 6.77
N HIS A 225 18.60 -0.51 7.01
CA HIS A 225 19.82 -0.66 6.21
C HIS A 225 19.74 -1.68 5.08
N ARG A 226 18.81 -2.64 5.15
CA ARG A 226 18.74 -3.77 4.20
C ARG A 226 17.47 -3.73 3.36
N ILE A 227 16.33 -3.41 3.95
CA ILE A 227 15.03 -3.49 3.28
C ILE A 227 14.69 -2.15 2.62
N ARG A 228 14.67 -1.08 3.42
CA ARG A 228 14.28 0.28 2.99
C ARG A 228 14.99 0.79 1.73
N PRO A 229 16.29 0.50 1.47
CA PRO A 229 16.93 0.89 0.21
C PRO A 229 16.24 0.34 -1.04
N PHE A 230 15.73 -0.89 -1.01
CA PHE A 230 15.02 -1.48 -2.15
C PHE A 230 13.62 -0.90 -2.33
N LEU A 231 13.00 -0.38 -1.27
CA LEU A 231 11.69 0.27 -1.32
C LEU A 231 11.76 1.74 -1.76
N ALA A 232 12.96 2.29 -1.92
CA ALA A 232 13.15 3.65 -2.39
C ALA A 232 12.81 3.77 -3.88
N GLY A 233 12.08 4.83 -4.24
CA GLY A 233 11.95 5.27 -5.63
C GLY A 233 13.13 6.15 -6.05
N SER A 234 13.03 6.80 -7.20
CA SER A 234 14.09 7.64 -7.77
C SER A 234 13.99 9.13 -7.43
N LYS A 235 12.84 9.59 -6.92
CA LYS A 235 12.60 11.02 -6.60
C LYS A 235 13.45 11.49 -5.42
N ASN A 236 14.14 12.63 -5.59
CA ASN A 236 15.04 13.23 -4.58
C ASN A 236 16.23 12.32 -4.20
N MET A 237 16.77 11.54 -5.14
CA MET A 237 17.84 10.56 -4.87
C MET A 237 19.23 10.96 -5.38
N ALA A 238 19.47 12.25 -5.61
CA ALA A 238 20.77 12.77 -6.07
C ALA A 238 21.95 12.31 -5.19
N ASP A 239 21.82 12.46 -3.87
CA ASP A 239 22.85 12.04 -2.91
C ASP A 239 23.07 10.52 -2.86
N ALA A 240 22.06 9.74 -3.29
CA ALA A 240 22.16 8.30 -3.40
C ALA A 240 22.80 7.82 -4.71
N GLY A 241 23.00 8.73 -5.68
CA GLY A 241 23.58 8.44 -6.99
C GLY A 241 22.59 8.48 -8.16
N LEU A 242 21.37 8.98 -7.96
CA LEU A 242 20.35 9.15 -9.00
C LEU A 242 19.93 10.63 -9.10
N PRO A 243 20.79 11.52 -9.65
CA PRO A 243 20.54 12.97 -9.67
C PRO A 243 19.37 13.39 -10.56
N ASN A 244 19.08 12.62 -11.60
CA ASN A 244 18.00 12.90 -12.55
C ASN A 244 16.84 11.91 -12.39
N GLY A 245 16.90 11.02 -11.40
CA GLY A 245 16.00 9.88 -11.31
C GLY A 245 16.46 8.67 -12.13
N VAL A 246 15.53 7.98 -12.79
CA VAL A 246 15.77 6.74 -13.56
C VAL A 246 15.18 6.86 -14.96
N LEU A 247 15.91 6.37 -15.96
CA LEU A 247 15.46 6.19 -17.34
C LEU A 247 15.05 4.73 -17.55
N PHE A 248 13.82 4.52 -18.02
CA PHE A 248 13.33 3.22 -18.46
C PHE A 248 13.52 3.12 -19.97
N ASP A 249 14.55 2.38 -20.41
CA ASP A 249 14.90 2.27 -21.83
C ASP A 249 13.81 1.52 -22.60
N ASP A 250 13.02 2.26 -23.39
CA ASP A 250 11.97 1.70 -24.25
C ASP A 250 12.47 1.27 -25.63
N GLY A 251 13.80 1.31 -25.85
CA GLY A 251 14.44 0.95 -27.12
C GLY A 251 14.40 2.05 -28.18
N THR A 252 13.75 3.20 -27.93
CA THR A 252 13.68 4.32 -28.87
C THR A 252 14.93 5.22 -28.83
N GLY A 253 15.63 5.20 -27.69
CA GLY A 253 16.74 6.12 -27.41
C GLY A 253 16.29 7.53 -27.01
N GLU A 254 14.98 7.78 -26.87
CA GLU A 254 14.39 9.09 -26.54
C GLU A 254 13.66 9.11 -25.18
N ALA A 255 13.63 7.98 -24.46
CA ALA A 255 12.96 7.87 -23.16
C ALA A 255 13.51 8.91 -22.15
N PRO A 256 12.65 9.69 -21.47
CA PRO A 256 13.09 10.66 -20.48
C PRO A 256 13.49 10.00 -19.16
N TYR A 257 14.32 10.69 -18.40
CA TYR A 257 14.52 10.38 -16.98
C TYR A 257 13.26 10.75 -16.18
N VAL A 258 12.86 9.88 -15.24
CA VAL A 258 11.71 10.08 -14.37
C VAL A 258 12.08 9.98 -12.89
N GLU A 259 11.46 10.85 -12.09
CA GLU A 259 11.57 10.87 -10.64
C GLU A 259 10.28 10.37 -9.97
N LEU A 260 10.30 9.12 -9.51
CA LEU A 260 9.15 8.46 -8.91
C LEU A 260 9.36 8.24 -7.42
N SER A 261 8.32 8.50 -6.63
CA SER A 261 8.31 8.18 -5.20
C SER A 261 8.22 6.67 -4.99
N GLY A 262 8.96 6.14 -4.03
CA GLY A 262 8.94 4.70 -3.71
C GLY A 262 7.67 4.28 -2.98
N GLY A 263 7.54 2.96 -2.78
CA GLY A 263 6.44 2.37 -2.04
C GLY A 263 6.33 2.91 -0.61
N SER A 264 5.09 3.18 -0.17
CA SER A 264 4.80 3.66 1.18
C SER A 264 3.41 3.22 1.63
N ASN A 265 3.25 2.98 2.93
CA ASN A 265 1.93 2.69 3.53
C ASN A 265 0.91 3.82 3.32
N ALA A 266 1.35 5.04 2.96
CA ALA A 266 0.44 6.11 2.55
C ALA A 266 -0.34 5.80 1.26
N GLN A 267 0.12 4.83 0.47
CA GLN A 267 -0.56 4.34 -0.74
C GLN A 267 -1.68 3.33 -0.42
N SER A 268 -1.84 2.95 0.85
CA SER A 268 -2.95 2.10 1.29
C SER A 268 -4.28 2.84 1.17
N SER A 269 -5.20 2.29 0.37
CA SER A 269 -6.53 2.88 0.17
C SER A 269 -7.44 2.69 1.39
N ILE A 270 -7.20 1.68 2.24
CA ILE A 270 -8.03 1.47 3.44
C ILE A 270 -7.81 2.58 4.47
N ILE A 271 -6.59 3.07 4.61
CA ILE A 271 -6.29 4.20 5.52
C ILE A 271 -6.97 5.48 5.02
N GLN A 272 -6.95 5.73 3.70
CA GLN A 272 -7.66 6.85 3.10
C GLN A 272 -9.17 6.72 3.28
N PHE A 273 -9.73 5.51 3.11
CA PHE A 273 -11.15 5.26 3.33
C PHE A 273 -11.60 5.65 4.75
N PHE A 274 -10.79 5.36 5.77
CA PHE A 274 -11.10 5.75 7.15
C PHE A 274 -11.23 7.27 7.32
N ASP A 275 -10.35 8.04 6.67
CA ASP A 275 -10.42 9.50 6.69
C ASP A 275 -11.70 9.99 6.01
N VAL A 276 -12.01 9.46 4.82
CA VAL A 276 -13.18 9.85 4.04
C VAL A 276 -14.48 9.58 4.79
N VAL A 277 -14.65 8.39 5.38
CA VAL A 277 -15.90 8.05 6.10
C VAL A 277 -16.07 8.85 7.39
N LEU A 278 -14.97 9.21 8.05
CA LEU A 278 -15.00 10.06 9.25
C LEU A 278 -15.02 11.55 8.91
N GLY A 279 -14.87 11.95 7.64
CA GLY A 279 -14.81 13.36 7.24
C GLY A 279 -13.57 14.06 7.80
N VAL A 280 -12.43 13.37 7.82
CA VAL A 280 -11.11 13.93 8.11
C VAL A 280 -10.56 14.54 6.81
N GLU A 281 -10.17 15.80 6.85
CA GLU A 281 -9.62 16.52 5.71
C GLU A 281 -8.12 16.75 5.91
N HIS A 282 -7.32 16.35 4.93
CA HIS A 282 -5.87 16.48 4.96
C HIS A 282 -5.40 17.65 4.11
N ARG A 283 -4.50 18.47 4.66
CA ARG A 283 -3.98 19.66 3.98
C ARG A 283 -2.52 19.48 3.55
N PRO A 284 -2.01 20.34 2.65
CA PRO A 284 -0.59 20.42 2.41
C PRO A 284 0.20 20.60 3.72
N THR A 285 1.37 19.97 3.81
CA THR A 285 2.11 19.87 5.07
C THR A 285 2.63 21.25 5.44
N GLY A 286 2.45 21.70 6.68
CA GLY A 286 2.85 23.04 7.12
C GLY A 286 1.80 24.12 6.95
N GLU A 287 0.70 23.85 6.24
CA GLU A 287 -0.46 24.75 6.21
C GLU A 287 -1.28 24.61 7.50
N LYS A 288 -1.79 25.74 8.02
CA LYS A 288 -2.72 25.79 9.14
C LYS A 288 -4.10 26.20 8.64
N ARG A 289 -5.14 25.74 9.33
CA ARG A 289 -6.53 26.13 9.05
C ARG A 289 -6.70 27.66 9.10
N THR A 290 -6.91 28.27 7.93
CA THR A 290 -7.44 29.63 7.80
C THR A 290 -8.96 29.59 7.93
N GLU A 291 -9.57 30.58 8.60
CA GLU A 291 -11.02 30.61 8.90
C GLU A 291 -11.91 30.94 7.69
N THR A 292 -11.36 31.01 6.48
CA THR A 292 -12.10 31.29 5.26
C THR A 292 -12.13 30.06 4.35
N PRO A 293 -13.33 29.55 3.98
CA PRO A 293 -13.44 28.46 3.02
C PRO A 293 -13.03 29.00 1.64
N VAL A 294 -11.82 28.66 1.19
CA VAL A 294 -11.41 28.92 -0.18
C VAL A 294 -12.10 27.88 -1.06
N VAL A 295 -12.97 28.34 -1.96
CA VAL A 295 -13.56 27.51 -3.02
C VAL A 295 -12.41 26.91 -3.83
N PRO A 296 -12.35 25.59 -4.07
CA PRO A 296 -11.30 25.02 -4.90
C PRO A 296 -11.42 25.60 -6.32
N GLY A 297 -10.40 26.32 -6.78
CA GLY A 297 -10.35 26.83 -8.13
C GLY A 297 -10.20 25.70 -9.17
N PRO A 298 -10.48 25.96 -10.47
CA PRO A 298 -10.48 24.94 -11.53
C PRO A 298 -9.10 24.38 -11.93
N GLY A 299 -8.12 24.41 -11.02
CA GLY A 299 -6.71 24.11 -11.28
C GLY A 299 -6.08 23.11 -10.31
N ALA A 300 -6.88 22.25 -9.66
CA ALA A 300 -6.32 21.13 -8.90
C ALA A 300 -5.57 20.20 -9.84
N CYS A 301 -4.23 20.14 -9.69
CA CYS A 301 -3.36 19.29 -10.49
C CYS A 301 -3.75 17.80 -10.34
N PRO A 302 -3.76 17.00 -11.43
CA PRO A 302 -4.04 15.57 -11.35
C PRO A 302 -2.99 14.81 -10.53
N SER A 303 -3.44 13.87 -9.70
CA SER A 303 -2.57 12.97 -8.91
C SER A 303 -1.89 11.87 -9.78
N PRO A 304 -0.59 11.53 -9.62
CA PRO A 304 0.20 10.54 -10.38
C PRO A 304 -0.18 9.09 -10.13
N SER A 305 -1.02 8.83 -9.14
CA SER A 305 -1.88 7.66 -9.14
C SER A 305 -3.26 8.20 -8.79
N PRO A 306 -4.28 7.98 -9.63
CA PRO A 306 -5.64 8.31 -9.24
C PRO A 306 -5.87 7.65 -7.87
N PRO A 307 -6.37 8.37 -6.85
CA PRO A 307 -6.93 7.67 -5.70
C PRO A 307 -7.85 6.59 -6.27
N HIS A 308 -7.71 5.36 -5.77
CA HIS A 308 -8.49 4.23 -6.24
C HIS A 308 -9.92 4.69 -6.49
N GLY A 309 -10.50 4.46 -7.67
CA GLY A 309 -11.72 5.16 -8.11
C GLY A 309 -12.83 5.20 -7.04
N PHE A 310 -12.91 4.13 -6.25
CA PHE A 310 -13.76 4.02 -5.07
C PHE A 310 -13.58 5.16 -4.06
N ILE A 311 -12.35 5.54 -3.69
CA ILE A 311 -12.05 6.62 -2.73
C ILE A 311 -12.50 7.97 -3.28
N GLN A 312 -12.23 8.26 -4.56
CA GLN A 312 -12.67 9.52 -5.17
C GLN A 312 -14.20 9.63 -5.20
N ASP A 313 -14.88 8.56 -5.59
CA ASP A 313 -16.34 8.52 -5.58
C ASP A 313 -16.88 8.50 -4.16
N SER A 314 -16.13 7.96 -3.21
CA SER A 314 -16.47 8.00 -1.79
C SER A 314 -16.51 9.43 -1.25
N GLU A 315 -15.44 10.19 -1.49
CA GLU A 315 -15.34 11.60 -1.09
C GLU A 315 -16.48 12.44 -1.66
N LYS A 316 -16.80 12.24 -2.94
CA LYS A 316 -17.83 13.04 -3.64
C LYS A 316 -19.26 12.66 -3.26
N ARG A 317 -19.53 11.38 -2.95
CA ARG A 317 -20.91 10.86 -2.87
C ARG A 317 -21.37 10.44 -1.47
N ILE A 318 -20.46 10.11 -0.55
CA ILE A 318 -20.83 9.41 0.70
C ILE A 318 -20.34 10.02 2.01
N ALA A 319 -19.51 11.06 2.00
CA ALA A 319 -19.08 11.75 3.23
C ALA A 319 -20.23 12.52 3.91
N ASN A 320 -21.13 11.83 4.61
CA ASN A 320 -22.30 12.42 5.29
C ASN A 320 -22.34 12.18 6.81
N LEU A 321 -21.51 11.27 7.35
CA LEU A 321 -21.60 10.85 8.75
C LEU A 321 -21.28 12.00 9.72
N ARG A 322 -20.24 12.78 9.44
CA ARG A 322 -19.88 13.95 10.26
C ARG A 322 -21.02 14.96 10.37
N GLU A 323 -21.66 15.28 9.25
CA GLU A 323 -22.80 16.21 9.21
C GLU A 323 -24.02 15.61 9.93
N TYR A 324 -24.30 14.33 9.70
CA TYR A 324 -25.37 13.60 10.36
C TYR A 324 -25.25 13.62 11.89
N VAL A 325 -24.06 13.33 12.42
CA VAL A 325 -23.76 13.37 13.86
C VAL A 325 -23.79 14.82 14.37
N SER A 326 -23.22 15.77 13.61
CA SER A 326 -23.17 17.20 13.99
C SER A 326 -24.56 17.82 14.14
N SER A 327 -25.54 17.40 13.34
CA SER A 327 -26.92 17.86 13.46
C SER A 327 -27.65 17.28 14.68
N ARG A 328 -27.10 16.25 15.31
CA ARG A 328 -27.71 15.47 16.40
C ARG A 328 -26.88 15.46 17.68
N ARG A 329 -26.22 16.56 18.02
CA ARG A 329 -25.32 16.64 19.19
C ARG A 329 -25.94 16.28 20.55
N ARG A 330 -27.28 16.28 20.63
CA ARG A 330 -28.01 15.87 21.85
C ARG A 330 -28.04 14.34 22.02
N ASP A 331 -27.87 13.58 20.94
CA ASP A 331 -27.72 12.13 20.99
C ASP A 331 -26.29 11.79 21.42
N ARG A 332 -26.11 11.65 22.73
CA ARG A 332 -24.79 11.38 23.34
C ARG A 332 -24.20 10.06 22.88
N ALA A 333 -25.03 9.04 22.63
CA ALA A 333 -24.55 7.75 22.19
C ALA A 333 -23.93 7.84 20.78
N LEU A 334 -24.60 8.59 19.89
CA LEU A 334 -24.12 8.86 18.54
C LEU A 334 -22.84 9.69 18.52
N THR A 335 -22.78 10.80 19.28
CA THR A 335 -21.57 11.63 19.34
C THR A 335 -20.39 10.87 19.93
N THR A 336 -20.60 10.11 21.01
CA THR A 336 -19.54 9.30 21.64
C THR A 336 -19.03 8.20 20.72
N ALA A 337 -19.90 7.52 19.97
CA ALA A 337 -19.47 6.47 19.04
C ALA A 337 -18.61 7.05 17.89
N TYR A 338 -18.99 8.20 17.33
CA TYR A 338 -18.21 8.88 16.30
C TYR A 338 -16.86 9.39 16.83
N ASP A 339 -16.87 10.06 17.99
CA ASP A 339 -15.63 10.58 18.60
C ASP A 339 -14.69 9.44 19.03
N ALA A 340 -15.21 8.26 19.39
CA ALA A 340 -14.41 7.07 19.66
C ALA A 340 -13.69 6.56 18.40
N CYS A 341 -14.31 6.60 17.22
CA CYS A 341 -13.65 6.25 15.96
C CYS A 341 -12.45 7.17 15.68
N LEU A 342 -12.63 8.49 15.85
CA LEU A 342 -11.54 9.46 15.69
C LEU A 342 -10.41 9.22 16.69
N ALA A 343 -10.76 8.88 17.94
CA ALA A 343 -9.77 8.54 18.97
C ALA A 343 -8.96 7.29 18.62
N MET A 344 -9.60 6.23 18.13
CA MET A 344 -8.92 5.00 17.75
C MET A 344 -8.07 5.19 16.49
N LEU A 345 -8.54 5.95 15.49
CA LEU A 345 -7.74 6.29 14.31
C LEU A 345 -6.53 7.17 14.68
N ARG A 346 -6.69 8.12 15.61
CA ARG A 346 -5.57 8.92 16.14
C ARG A 346 -4.56 8.03 16.88
N SER A 347 -5.03 7.09 17.70
CA SER A 347 -4.19 6.12 18.42
C SER A 347 -3.36 5.27 17.45
N LEU A 348 -3.97 4.77 16.37
CA LEU A 348 -3.27 4.06 15.30
C LEU A 348 -2.16 4.93 14.68
N ARG A 349 -2.42 6.21 14.42
CA ARG A 349 -1.42 7.16 13.90
C ARG A 349 -0.30 7.44 14.90
N ASP A 350 -0.61 7.54 16.19
CA ASP A 350 0.42 7.66 17.25
C ASP A 350 1.32 6.42 17.30
N LYS A 351 0.76 5.21 17.24
CA LYS A 351 1.53 3.96 17.13
C LYS A 351 2.44 3.96 15.89
N HIS A 352 1.92 4.41 14.75
CA HIS A 352 2.72 4.53 13.52
C HIS A 352 3.86 5.55 13.65
N ILE A 353 3.64 6.72 14.28
CA ILE A 353 4.69 7.71 14.55
C ILE A 353 5.79 7.10 15.44
N GLN A 354 5.43 6.31 16.46
CA GLN A 354 6.39 5.63 17.32
C GLN A 354 7.24 4.62 16.54
N LEU A 355 6.61 3.82 15.67
CA LEU A 355 7.26 2.88 14.78
C LEU A 355 8.26 3.62 13.87
N VAL A 356 7.81 4.67 13.19
CA VAL A 356 8.67 5.51 12.34
C VAL A 356 9.86 6.10 13.11
N SER A 357 9.64 6.58 14.34
CA SER A 357 10.71 7.09 15.18
C SER A 357 11.78 6.03 15.43
N ARG A 358 11.38 4.81 15.78
CA ARG A 358 12.28 3.69 16.07
C ARG A 358 12.99 3.15 14.82
N TYR A 359 12.25 2.95 13.74
CA TYR A 359 12.73 2.28 12.53
C TYR A 359 13.49 3.20 11.57
N ILE A 360 13.26 4.52 11.65
CA ILE A 360 13.87 5.47 10.70
C ILE A 360 14.71 6.51 11.43
N ILE A 361 14.14 7.20 12.41
CA ILE A 361 14.80 8.37 13.01
C ILE A 361 15.98 7.98 13.88
N ILE A 362 15.76 7.06 14.82
CA ILE A 362 16.84 6.57 15.68
C ILE A 362 17.95 5.94 14.80
N LYS A 363 17.59 5.09 13.84
CA LYS A 363 18.55 4.43 12.93
C LYS A 363 19.35 5.38 12.06
N SER A 364 18.74 6.46 11.56
CA SER A 364 19.46 7.49 10.80
C SER A 364 20.56 8.19 11.63
N ARG A 365 20.41 8.27 12.96
CA ARG A 365 21.30 9.00 13.88
C ARG A 365 22.40 8.12 14.49
N GLU A 366 22.24 6.79 14.50
CA GLU A 366 23.19 5.86 15.13
C GLU A 366 24.62 5.98 14.57
N ARG A 367 24.79 6.38 13.30
CA ARG A 367 26.13 6.49 12.68
C ARG A 367 26.81 7.84 12.81
N THR A 368 26.06 8.91 13.13
CA THR A 368 26.63 10.23 13.45
C THR A 368 27.31 10.26 14.82
N GLY A 369 26.94 9.36 15.75
CA GLY A 369 27.54 9.29 17.10
C GLY A 369 28.80 8.43 17.20
N SER A 370 28.99 7.43 16.32
CA SER A 370 30.09 6.45 16.45
C SER A 370 31.47 6.97 16.01
N HIS A 371 31.60 8.23 15.61
CA HIS A 371 32.91 8.88 15.40
C HIS A 371 33.42 9.63 16.64
N SER A 372 32.67 9.66 17.75
CA SER A 372 33.02 10.46 18.93
C SER A 372 33.56 9.69 20.14
N HIS A 373 33.49 8.35 20.20
CA HIS A 373 34.03 7.64 21.37
C HIS A 373 34.74 6.32 21.02
N SER A 374 36.04 6.30 21.37
CA SER A 374 36.85 5.14 21.74
C SER A 374 37.23 4.15 20.63
N ARG A 375 38.34 4.43 19.94
CA ARG A 375 39.20 3.37 19.38
C ARG A 375 39.89 2.64 20.54
N PRO A 376 39.73 1.33 20.76
CA PRO A 376 40.73 0.57 21.48
C PRO A 376 41.95 0.41 20.56
N ILE A 377 43.13 0.77 21.08
CA ILE A 377 44.42 0.50 20.46
C ILE A 377 44.61 -1.02 20.47
N ALA A 378 44.40 -1.67 19.33
CA ALA A 378 44.88 -3.02 19.07
C ALA A 378 45.88 -2.96 17.92
N LEU A 379 47.12 -3.36 18.22
CA LEU A 379 48.24 -3.47 17.30
C LEU A 379 47.87 -4.36 16.10
N SER A 380 47.90 -3.80 14.88
CA SER A 380 47.92 -4.58 13.65
C SER A 380 48.96 -4.00 12.70
N LEU A 381 50.08 -4.70 12.61
CA LEU A 381 51.08 -4.54 11.57
C LEU A 381 50.53 -5.13 10.27
N SER A 382 50.11 -4.29 9.33
CA SER A 382 49.90 -4.67 7.93
C SER A 382 49.98 -3.42 7.02
N PRO A 383 50.70 -3.49 5.88
CA PRO A 383 50.88 -2.35 4.99
C PRO A 383 49.59 -2.01 4.21
N PRO A 384 49.45 -0.75 3.72
CA PRO A 384 48.19 -0.24 3.20
C PRO A 384 47.85 -0.90 1.86
N LYS A 385 46.80 -1.73 1.84
CA LYS A 385 46.15 -2.15 0.59
C LYS A 385 45.26 -1.00 0.09
N GLN A 386 45.39 -0.74 -1.21
CA GLN A 386 44.70 0.27 -2.00
C GLN A 386 43.22 0.40 -1.62
N ALA A 387 42.76 1.66 -1.51
CA ALA A 387 41.40 2.03 -1.21
C ALA A 387 40.42 1.34 -2.17
N SER A 388 39.65 0.40 -1.64
CA SER A 388 38.46 -0.10 -2.31
C SER A 388 37.48 1.08 -2.45
N PRO A 389 36.77 1.24 -3.58
CA PRO A 389 35.78 2.30 -3.69
C PRO A 389 34.74 2.12 -2.59
N ALA A 390 34.57 3.15 -1.76
CA ALA A 390 33.64 3.14 -0.65
C ALA A 390 32.23 2.84 -1.19
N ARG A 391 31.61 1.74 -0.75
CA ARG A 391 30.20 1.44 -1.04
C ARG A 391 29.36 2.60 -0.50
N VAL A 392 28.55 3.19 -1.37
CA VAL A 392 27.55 4.18 -0.96
C VAL A 392 26.55 3.45 -0.06
N ASN A 393 26.49 3.80 1.22
CA ASN A 393 25.46 3.26 2.10
C ASN A 393 24.16 4.02 1.80
N ILE A 394 23.40 3.48 0.84
CA ILE A 394 22.18 4.07 0.28
C ILE A 394 21.18 4.45 1.40
N ALA A 395 21.03 3.61 2.43
CA ALA A 395 20.14 3.90 3.55
C ALA A 395 20.47 5.23 4.26
N ASN A 396 21.75 5.62 4.30
CA ASN A 396 22.22 6.84 4.93
C ASN A 396 22.22 8.04 3.99
N THR A 397 22.38 7.84 2.68
CA THR A 397 22.27 8.94 1.70
C THR A 397 20.82 9.40 1.55
N VAL A 398 19.85 8.49 1.67
CA VAL A 398 18.41 8.83 1.78
C VAL A 398 18.13 9.74 3.00
N ALA A 399 18.98 9.75 4.03
CA ALA A 399 18.85 10.62 5.20
C ALA A 399 19.68 11.91 5.14
N ARG A 400 20.64 12.01 4.20
CA ARG A 400 21.63 13.12 4.11
C ARG A 400 21.22 14.26 3.18
N THR A 401 19.99 14.24 2.66
CA THR A 401 19.44 15.38 1.91
C THR A 401 19.66 16.66 2.72
N GLY A 402 20.35 17.66 2.15
CA GLY A 402 20.85 18.87 2.82
C GLY A 402 19.82 19.80 3.49
N SER A 403 18.57 19.38 3.66
CA SER A 403 17.61 19.97 4.58
C SER A 403 17.64 19.22 5.90
N LYS A 404 17.60 19.90 7.05
CA LYS A 404 17.58 19.31 8.42
C LYS A 404 16.44 18.28 8.71
N LYS A 405 15.70 17.79 7.72
CA LYS A 405 14.48 16.97 7.84
C LYS A 405 14.66 15.60 7.17
N LEU A 406 14.52 14.53 7.96
CA LEU A 406 14.53 13.13 7.50
C LEU A 406 13.31 12.81 6.61
N ARG A 407 13.51 12.04 5.54
CA ARG A 407 12.47 11.71 4.55
C ARG A 407 12.05 10.24 4.55
N GLY A 408 10.79 9.95 4.19
CA GLY A 408 10.29 8.59 3.94
C GLY A 408 10.71 8.04 2.57
N THR A 409 10.39 6.77 2.27
CA THR A 409 10.59 6.16 0.93
C THR A 409 9.75 6.83 -0.15
N GLY A 410 8.58 7.38 0.23
CA GLY A 410 7.76 8.25 -0.62
C GLY A 410 8.24 9.70 -0.73
N GLY A 411 9.42 10.04 -0.20
CA GLY A 411 10.05 11.36 -0.35
C GLY A 411 9.56 12.48 0.59
N THR A 412 8.54 12.26 1.41
CA THR A 412 7.97 13.28 2.32
C THR A 412 8.80 13.49 3.59
N ALA A 413 8.79 14.72 4.13
CA ALA A 413 9.39 15.03 5.43
C ALA A 413 8.59 14.35 6.55
N LEU A 414 9.18 13.30 7.12
CA LEU A 414 8.39 12.21 7.71
C LEU A 414 7.64 12.62 8.99
N ILE A 415 8.29 13.35 9.90
CA ILE A 415 7.67 13.72 11.18
C ILE A 415 6.63 14.84 11.07
N PRO A 416 6.92 15.98 10.40
CA PRO A 416 5.91 17.03 10.24
C PRO A 416 4.64 16.51 9.57
N PHE A 417 4.81 15.70 8.53
CA PHE A 417 3.72 15.06 7.81
C PHE A 417 2.85 14.18 8.71
N LEU A 418 3.45 13.19 9.39
CA LEU A 418 2.70 12.24 10.22
C LEU A 418 2.04 12.93 11.42
N LYS A 419 2.72 13.91 12.03
CA LYS A 419 2.14 14.68 13.13
C LYS A 419 0.95 15.51 12.67
N GLN A 420 1.05 16.19 11.53
CA GLN A 420 -0.06 16.94 10.97
C GLN A 420 -1.24 16.03 10.65
N ALA A 421 -1.01 14.92 9.95
CA ALA A 421 -2.08 13.97 9.63
C ALA A 421 -2.77 13.43 10.90
N ARG A 422 -2.02 13.15 11.97
CA ARG A 422 -2.59 12.77 13.27
C ARG A 422 -3.40 13.89 13.91
N ASP A 423 -2.89 15.11 13.90
CA ASP A 423 -3.56 16.26 14.53
C ASP A 423 -4.85 16.60 13.76
N GLU A 424 -4.83 16.51 12.42
CA GLU A 424 -5.99 16.65 11.55
C GLU A 424 -7.08 15.60 11.82
N THR A 425 -6.73 14.38 12.27
CA THR A 425 -7.72 13.37 12.72
C THR A 425 -8.58 13.86 13.89
N GLY A 426 -8.05 14.73 14.75
CA GLY A 426 -8.77 15.25 15.91
C GLY A 426 -9.75 16.39 15.58
N GLU A 427 -9.55 17.07 14.44
CA GLU A 427 -10.32 18.27 14.07
C GLU A 427 -11.83 18.03 13.90
N PRO A 428 -12.29 16.89 13.34
CA PRO A 428 -13.71 16.64 13.14
C PRO A 428 -14.51 16.37 14.41
N ALA A 429 -13.86 16.15 15.57
CA ALA A 429 -14.53 15.74 16.80
C ALA A 429 -15.71 16.64 17.19
N ILE A 430 -16.76 16.06 17.76
CA ILE A 430 -18.01 16.75 18.05
C ILE A 430 -18.02 17.27 19.48
N ASP A 431 -17.64 16.43 20.44
CA ASP A 431 -17.61 16.85 21.85
C ASP A 431 -16.42 17.72 22.19
N ALA A 432 -16.64 18.74 23.02
CA ALA A 432 -15.57 19.62 23.50
C ALA A 432 -14.51 18.87 24.32
N TRP A 433 -14.93 17.83 25.07
CA TRP A 433 -14.01 16.93 25.76
C TRP A 433 -13.18 16.12 24.77
N ALA A 434 -13.82 15.51 23.75
CA ALA A 434 -13.12 14.76 22.72
C ALA A 434 -12.13 15.66 21.97
N ARG A 435 -12.54 16.88 21.56
CA ARG A 435 -11.61 17.86 20.95
C ARG A 435 -10.42 18.18 21.84
N ARG A 436 -10.61 18.34 23.15
CA ARG A 436 -9.50 18.62 24.08
C ARG A 436 -8.57 17.41 24.19
N LEU A 437 -9.12 16.22 24.34
CA LEU A 437 -8.36 14.97 24.40
C LEU A 437 -7.63 14.66 23.09
N LEU A 438 -8.25 15.01 21.95
CA LEU A 438 -7.77 14.72 20.60
C LEU A 438 -6.85 15.80 20.02
N ASN A 439 -6.86 17.02 20.54
CA ASN A 439 -5.97 18.08 20.08
C ASN A 439 -4.79 18.31 21.03
N ASN A 440 -4.99 18.05 22.32
CA ASN A 440 -3.88 18.02 23.26
C ASN A 440 -3.37 16.56 23.28
N GLY A 441 -2.10 16.33 22.94
CA GLY A 441 -1.46 15.05 23.27
C GLY A 441 -1.53 14.77 24.78
N PRO A 442 -1.03 13.63 25.28
CA PRO A 442 -1.07 13.33 26.71
C PRO A 442 -0.28 14.40 27.47
N ALA A 443 -0.98 15.41 27.98
CA ALA A 443 -0.43 16.48 28.80
C ALA A 443 -1.49 16.86 29.83
N GLU A 444 -1.08 16.75 31.09
CA GLU A 444 -1.66 17.46 32.24
C GLU A 444 -3.05 16.99 32.70
N PHE A 445 -3.14 15.73 33.10
CA PHE A 445 -3.93 15.38 34.28
C PHE A 445 -2.98 14.89 35.37
N GLY A 446 -2.59 15.81 36.26
CA GLY A 446 -1.72 15.51 37.39
C GLY A 446 -1.34 16.78 38.12
N GLY A 447 -2.12 17.13 39.14
CA GLY A 447 -1.62 17.98 40.21
C GLY A 447 -0.36 17.33 40.80
N ALA A 448 0.59 18.19 41.15
CA ALA A 448 1.83 17.94 41.89
C ALA A 448 2.06 16.52 42.42
N GLU A 449 3.04 15.81 41.86
CA GLU A 449 4.18 15.22 42.60
C GLU A 449 5.23 14.65 41.62
N GLU A 450 6.46 14.50 42.13
CA GLU A 450 7.74 14.50 41.41
C GLU A 450 8.00 13.36 40.41
N GLY A 451 8.78 13.68 39.37
CA GLY A 451 9.69 12.71 38.73
C GLY A 451 9.31 12.16 37.35
N SER A 452 9.24 12.99 36.31
CA SER A 452 9.31 12.51 34.92
C SER A 452 10.12 13.47 34.02
N VAL A 453 11.05 12.90 33.26
CA VAL A 453 12.10 13.58 32.49
C VAL A 453 11.49 14.33 31.29
N ARG A 454 11.72 15.64 31.26
CA ARG A 454 11.29 16.54 30.17
C ARG A 454 12.12 16.32 28.90
N LEU A 455 11.47 15.99 27.77
CA LEU A 455 12.06 16.21 26.45
C LEU A 455 11.89 17.68 26.06
N GLY A 456 13.01 18.39 25.92
CA GLY A 456 13.07 19.81 25.64
C GLY A 456 12.43 20.21 24.30
N LYS A 457 11.67 21.30 24.33
CA LYS A 457 11.15 22.04 23.17
C LYS A 457 12.32 22.54 22.33
N VAL A 458 12.41 22.11 21.07
CA VAL A 458 13.33 22.70 20.09
C VAL A 458 12.56 23.76 19.32
N ALA A 459 12.94 25.02 19.50
CA ALA A 459 12.51 26.13 18.65
C ALA A 459 13.51 26.27 17.50
N GLU A 460 13.05 26.29 16.26
CA GLU A 460 13.87 26.67 15.10
C GLU A 460 13.23 27.88 14.41
N GLY A 461 14.06 28.90 14.23
CA GLY A 461 13.72 30.15 13.55
C GLY A 461 13.46 29.93 12.06
N LEU A 462 12.58 30.79 11.56
CA LEU A 462 12.27 30.99 10.15
C LEU A 462 13.52 31.54 9.45
N ASP A 463 13.73 31.13 8.20
CA ASP A 463 14.15 32.00 7.09
C ASP A 463 14.06 31.21 5.76
N GLY A 464 13.26 31.75 4.83
CA GLY A 464 13.53 31.83 3.38
C GLY A 464 13.47 30.57 2.53
N GLU A 465 12.35 30.42 1.82
CA GLU A 465 12.07 29.59 0.63
C GLU A 465 12.09 28.06 0.79
N VAL A 466 10.87 27.49 0.86
CA VAL A 466 10.62 26.06 0.78
C VAL A 466 9.41 25.87 -0.14
N GLU A 467 9.60 25.14 -1.23
CA GLU A 467 8.47 24.56 -1.96
C GLU A 467 8.01 23.32 -1.16
N VAL A 468 6.83 23.46 -0.54
CA VAL A 468 6.29 22.51 0.42
C VAL A 468 5.11 21.78 -0.19
N VAL A 469 5.20 20.45 -0.19
CA VAL A 469 4.28 19.58 -0.90
C VAL A 469 3.66 18.61 0.13
N GLY A 470 2.34 18.68 0.38
CA GLY A 470 1.66 17.77 1.33
C GLY A 470 0.61 16.84 0.73
N LEU A 471 -0.32 16.31 1.53
CA LEU A 471 -1.18 15.17 1.12
C LEU A 471 -1.99 15.40 -0.17
N ALA A 472 -2.37 16.64 -0.47
CA ALA A 472 -3.02 17.00 -1.74
C ALA A 472 -2.04 17.34 -2.89
N GLY A 473 -0.73 17.38 -2.61
CA GLY A 473 0.31 17.82 -3.54
C GLY A 473 1.48 16.84 -3.73
N VAL A 474 1.63 15.75 -2.95
CA VAL A 474 2.75 14.75 -3.03
C VAL A 474 2.81 13.99 -4.37
N TRP A 475 2.02 14.48 -5.30
CA TRP A 475 1.46 13.84 -6.43
C TRP A 475 1.56 14.88 -7.57
N SER A 476 2.79 15.24 -7.94
CA SER A 476 3.06 15.91 -9.22
C SER A 476 4.04 15.06 -10.01
N VAL A 477 3.59 14.67 -11.21
CA VAL A 477 4.44 14.45 -12.38
C VAL A 477 4.60 15.83 -13.00
N ASP A 478 5.83 16.29 -13.24
CA ASP A 478 6.02 17.41 -14.15
C ASP A 478 5.75 16.88 -15.56
N ASP A 479 4.52 17.06 -16.05
CA ASP A 479 4.17 16.85 -17.45
C ASP A 479 4.79 17.97 -18.28
N ASN A 480 6.09 17.86 -18.56
CA ASN A 480 6.72 18.70 -19.57
C ASN A 480 6.54 18.08 -20.96
N GLN A 481 5.28 17.88 -21.38
CA GLN A 481 4.96 17.74 -22.80
C GLN A 481 4.90 19.13 -23.43
N THR A 482 6.05 19.67 -23.83
CA THR A 482 6.07 20.86 -24.69
C THR A 482 6.24 20.46 -26.15
N ARG A 483 5.07 20.33 -26.80
CA ARG A 483 4.71 20.92 -28.09
C ARG A 483 5.90 21.44 -28.91
N ALA A 484 6.22 20.72 -29.98
CA ALA A 484 6.99 21.23 -31.10
C ALA A 484 6.42 22.56 -31.60
N HIS A 485 7.25 23.60 -31.60
CA HIS A 485 6.97 24.87 -32.27
C HIS A 485 6.72 24.64 -33.77
N ARG A 486 5.50 24.91 -34.22
CA ARG A 486 5.24 25.29 -35.62
C ARG A 486 4.65 26.69 -35.66
N THR A 487 5.36 27.53 -36.38
CA THR A 487 5.11 28.94 -36.64
C THR A 487 3.77 29.17 -37.31
N SER A 488 3.07 30.20 -36.83
CA SER A 488 1.80 30.68 -37.37
C SER A 488 1.97 31.29 -38.76
N THR A 489 1.01 31.05 -39.64
CA THR A 489 0.67 32.01 -40.70
C THR A 489 -0.85 32.04 -40.89
N LEU A 490 -1.39 33.26 -40.83
CA LEU A 490 -2.80 33.62 -40.98
C LEU A 490 -3.40 33.11 -42.30
N ALA A 491 -4.69 32.71 -42.27
CA ALA A 491 -5.76 33.35 -43.03
C ALA A 491 -7.11 32.60 -42.94
N GLY A 492 -8.14 33.30 -42.44
CA GLY A 492 -9.40 33.50 -43.16
C GLY A 492 -10.48 32.40 -43.23
N ARG A 493 -11.71 32.85 -42.88
CA ARG A 493 -13.05 32.44 -43.38
C ARG A 493 -13.86 31.38 -42.62
N THR A 494 -14.90 31.89 -41.93
CA THR A 494 -16.34 31.58 -42.07
C THR A 494 -16.74 30.23 -42.70
N GLN A 495 -17.52 29.40 -41.99
CA GLN A 495 -18.94 29.08 -42.28
C GLN A 495 -19.48 28.02 -41.27
N THR A 496 -20.79 28.06 -41.05
CA THR A 496 -21.72 27.29 -40.20
C THR A 496 -21.93 25.79 -40.54
N CYS A 497 -22.73 25.12 -39.68
CA CYS A 497 -23.52 23.86 -39.84
C CYS A 497 -22.86 22.57 -39.30
N PHE A 498 -23.54 21.57 -38.71
CA PHE A 498 -24.87 21.30 -38.12
C PHE A 498 -24.75 19.84 -37.59
N ASP A 499 -25.60 19.47 -36.63
CA ASP A 499 -25.89 18.15 -36.03
C ASP A 499 -25.44 16.84 -36.72
N PHE A 500 -25.10 15.80 -35.92
CA PHE A 500 -25.89 14.56 -35.87
C PHE A 500 -25.59 13.66 -34.66
N ALA A 501 -26.66 13.03 -34.16
CA ALA A 501 -26.72 12.20 -32.98
C ALA A 501 -26.78 10.68 -33.30
N THR A 502 -26.49 9.88 -32.27
CA THR A 502 -27.11 8.58 -31.89
C THR A 502 -27.51 7.52 -32.93
N ARG A 503 -27.02 6.28 -32.73
CA ARG A 503 -27.72 4.96 -32.72
C ARG A 503 -26.63 3.86 -32.65
N SER A 504 -26.78 2.75 -31.92
CA SER A 504 -27.85 1.74 -32.07
C SER A 504 -28.04 0.89 -30.81
N LYS A 505 -29.31 0.61 -30.50
CA LYS A 505 -29.80 -0.57 -29.79
C LYS A 505 -31.04 -1.10 -30.55
N ALA A 506 -31.24 -2.42 -30.41
CA ALA A 506 -32.47 -3.21 -30.57
C ALA A 506 -32.74 -3.93 -31.91
N CYS A 507 -32.93 -5.26 -31.83
CA CYS A 507 -34.21 -6.01 -31.94
C CYS A 507 -33.92 -7.49 -31.53
N VAL A 508 -34.58 -8.18 -30.57
CA VAL A 508 -36.02 -8.62 -30.40
C VAL A 508 -36.40 -9.69 -31.44
N ALA A 509 -37.06 -10.84 -31.21
CA ALA A 509 -37.53 -11.67 -30.06
C ALA A 509 -38.13 -12.99 -30.62
N HIS A 510 -38.45 -13.99 -29.78
CA HIS A 510 -39.73 -14.74 -29.84
C HIS A 510 -39.99 -15.61 -28.58
N ASP A 511 -41.29 -15.75 -28.28
CA ASP A 511 -42.02 -16.15 -27.07
C ASP A 511 -42.03 -17.65 -26.68
N ALA A 512 -42.31 -17.92 -25.38
CA ALA A 512 -43.58 -18.50 -24.87
C ALA A 512 -43.42 -19.44 -23.63
N THR A 513 -44.31 -19.22 -22.65
CA THR A 513 -44.49 -19.71 -21.26
C THR A 513 -45.31 -21.02 -21.13
N PRO A 514 -45.77 -21.55 -19.94
CA PRO A 514 -45.33 -21.48 -18.52
C PRO A 514 -45.47 -22.80 -17.66
N ALA A 515 -45.05 -22.71 -16.38
CA ALA A 515 -45.64 -23.27 -15.12
C ALA A 515 -45.49 -24.77 -14.73
N ALA A 516 -44.91 -25.04 -13.54
CA ALA A 516 -45.63 -25.42 -12.30
C ALA A 516 -44.71 -26.18 -11.29
N GLU A 517 -44.67 -25.72 -10.03
CA GLU A 517 -44.27 -26.53 -8.85
C GLU A 517 -45.41 -27.52 -8.48
N PRO A 518 -45.21 -28.54 -7.60
CA PRO A 518 -45.28 -28.28 -6.15
C PRO A 518 -44.46 -29.22 -5.21
N SER A 519 -44.18 -28.69 -4.01
CA SER A 519 -44.28 -29.28 -2.65
C SER A 519 -43.55 -30.57 -2.23
N ASP A 520 -42.74 -30.40 -1.18
CA ASP A 520 -42.29 -31.34 -0.13
C ASP A 520 -43.47 -32.02 0.62
N PRO A 521 -43.32 -33.24 1.21
CA PRO A 521 -42.90 -33.32 2.63
C PRO A 521 -42.09 -34.59 3.04
N GLY A 522 -41.14 -34.40 3.96
CA GLY A 522 -41.18 -35.05 5.29
C GLY A 522 -40.51 -36.42 5.54
N ALA A 523 -39.46 -36.38 6.37
CA ALA A 523 -39.10 -37.26 7.50
C ALA A 523 -39.00 -38.81 7.35
N GLY A 524 -37.90 -39.39 7.88
CA GLY A 524 -37.95 -40.69 8.57
C GLY A 524 -36.80 -41.67 8.33
N GLU A 525 -35.94 -41.79 9.35
CA GLU A 525 -35.34 -43.01 9.90
C GLU A 525 -34.30 -43.85 9.12
N GLU A 526 -33.12 -43.84 9.75
CA GLU A 526 -32.15 -44.93 9.97
C GLU A 526 -32.61 -46.39 9.75
N ASN A 527 -31.62 -47.14 9.25
CA ASN A 527 -31.15 -48.46 9.70
C ASN A 527 -31.48 -49.71 8.85
N GLU A 528 -30.43 -50.53 8.78
CA GLU A 528 -30.36 -51.96 8.45
C GLU A 528 -29.93 -52.45 7.05
N ARG A 529 -28.89 -53.32 7.14
CA ARG A 529 -28.38 -54.35 6.20
C ARG A 529 -27.50 -53.84 5.06
N LYS A 530 -26.16 -53.99 5.05
CA LYS A 530 -25.32 -55.09 5.58
C LYS A 530 -25.90 -56.48 5.32
N GLU A 531 -25.99 -56.87 4.04
CA GLU A 531 -26.15 -58.27 3.66
C GLU A 531 -25.74 -58.51 2.20
N ASN A 532 -24.42 -58.48 1.92
CA ASN A 532 -23.76 -59.37 0.95
C ASN A 532 -22.35 -58.87 0.64
N LYS A 533 -21.36 -59.43 1.34
CA LYS A 533 -20.06 -59.88 0.80
C LYS A 533 -19.13 -60.22 1.95
N ARG A 534 -19.40 -61.36 2.61
CA ARG A 534 -18.42 -62.18 3.34
C ARG A 534 -19.03 -63.54 3.67
N ALA A 535 -18.97 -64.47 2.71
CA ALA A 535 -19.01 -65.89 2.98
C ALA A 535 -18.24 -66.60 1.84
N GLY A 536 -17.09 -67.17 2.20
CA GLY A 536 -16.11 -67.75 1.29
C GLY A 536 -14.79 -67.94 2.03
N LYS A 537 -14.87 -68.68 3.13
CA LYS A 537 -13.85 -68.93 4.15
C LYS A 537 -13.01 -70.14 3.72
N GLN A 538 -11.70 -70.08 4.05
CA GLN A 538 -10.83 -71.19 4.45
C GLN A 538 -10.36 -72.22 3.40
N GLY A 539 -9.03 -72.30 3.27
CA GLY A 539 -8.33 -73.43 2.66
C GLY A 539 -6.81 -73.27 2.57
N ARG A 540 -6.12 -73.60 3.67
CA ARG A 540 -4.73 -74.12 3.76
C ARG A 540 -3.52 -73.17 3.74
N GLU A 541 -2.88 -73.16 4.92
CA GLU A 541 -1.44 -73.10 5.17
C GLU A 541 -0.61 -73.95 4.18
N ALA A 542 0.57 -73.45 3.79
CA ALA A 542 1.88 -74.13 3.85
C ALA A 542 2.91 -73.45 2.92
N GLY A 543 4.13 -73.20 3.44
CA GLY A 543 5.32 -72.84 2.64
C GLY A 543 5.86 -71.42 2.91
N LYS A 544 6.48 -71.13 4.06
CA LYS A 544 7.94 -71.25 4.32
C LYS A 544 8.86 -70.58 3.28
N GLN A 545 9.52 -69.50 3.75
CA GLN A 545 10.96 -69.20 3.69
C GLN A 545 11.69 -68.96 2.35
N ALA A 546 12.66 -68.05 2.47
CA ALA A 546 13.78 -67.68 1.58
C ALA A 546 13.45 -66.59 0.53
N GLY A 547 14.25 -65.53 0.35
CA GLY A 547 15.57 -65.25 0.89
C GLY A 547 15.97 -63.78 0.65
N ARG A 548 16.83 -63.31 1.55
CA ARG A 548 17.64 -62.10 1.47
C ARG A 548 18.93 -62.46 0.72
N VAL A 549 19.59 -61.45 0.15
CA VAL A 549 20.94 -61.41 -0.47
C VAL A 549 20.95 -61.65 -1.98
N GLU A 550 21.08 -60.58 -2.76
CA GLU A 550 22.37 -60.02 -3.24
C GLU A 550 22.27 -58.49 -3.35
#